data_AF-A0A924E6K1-F1
#
_entry.id   AF-A0A924E6K1-F1
#
_cell.length_a   1.000
_cell.length_b   1.000
_cell.length_c   1.000
_cell.angle_alpha   90.00
_cell.angle_beta   90.00
_cell.angle_gamma   90.00
#
_symmetry.space_group_name_H-M   'P 1'
#
loop_
_entity.id
_entity.type
_entity.pdbx_description
1 polymer ?
#
loop_
_entity_poly.entity_id
_entity_poly.type
_entity_poly.pdbx_seq_one_letter_code
_entity_poly.pdbx_strand_id
1 'polypeptide(L)'
;MANSLSSLWLKGLKRMTKAPRAQGRKLVKSLMDKTVHTMLTSTLPGLKVKKVPLKRLRQKTPGAPKPAPAGAVKLTKSIEPTGAVWKKAYFAATQTTQIAIPRRMLYWLYIPSGVAARAPLPLVVMLHGCKQTACDIATASRMNALAERKGFAVLYPHQSSAADSHRCWHWYKRSAQRGEGDVAL
;
A
#
# COMPACT_ATOMS: atom_id res chain seq x y z
N MET A 1 -15.61 -17.39 -50.46
CA MET A 1 -15.35 -15.99 -50.89
C MET A 1 -15.55 -15.09 -49.67
N ALA A 2 -14.43 -14.70 -49.05
CA ALA A 2 -14.41 -13.82 -47.88
C ALA A 2 -14.39 -12.36 -48.37
N ASN A 3 -15.22 -11.48 -47.81
CA ASN A 3 -15.07 -10.03 -47.96
C ASN A 3 -15.62 -9.28 -46.72
N SER A 4 -14.69 -8.99 -45.81
CA SER A 4 -14.46 -7.66 -45.21
C SER A 4 -15.65 -6.88 -44.65
N LEU A 5 -16.10 -7.26 -43.44
CA LEU A 5 -16.88 -6.38 -42.54
C LEU A 5 -15.98 -5.50 -41.63
N SER A 6 -14.66 -5.51 -41.83
CA SER A 6 -13.68 -4.75 -41.02
C SER A 6 -13.47 -3.30 -41.46
N SER A 7 -14.06 -2.85 -42.56
CA SER A 7 -13.78 -1.52 -43.14
C SER A 7 -14.74 -0.40 -42.70
N LEU A 8 -15.84 -0.74 -42.02
CA LEU A 8 -16.86 0.23 -41.60
C LEU A 8 -16.67 0.78 -40.17
N TRP A 9 -15.80 0.15 -39.36
CA TRP A 9 -15.45 0.67 -38.03
C TRP A 9 -14.18 1.54 -38.04
N LEU A 10 -13.30 1.38 -39.03
CA LEU A 10 -12.01 2.08 -39.11
C LEU A 10 -12.06 3.50 -39.71
N LYS A 11 -13.19 3.94 -40.28
CA LYS A 11 -13.34 5.31 -40.83
C LYS A 11 -13.96 6.33 -39.84
N GLY A 12 -14.48 5.89 -38.70
CA GLY A 12 -15.02 6.77 -37.65
C GLY A 12 -13.97 7.33 -36.68
N LEU A 13 -12.83 6.67 -36.51
CA LEU A 13 -11.86 6.98 -35.45
C LEU A 13 -10.89 8.16 -35.76
N LYS A 14 -10.93 8.75 -36.97
CA LYS A 14 -10.00 9.83 -37.39
C LYS A 14 -10.56 11.26 -37.25
N ARG A 15 -11.66 11.47 -36.53
CA ARG A 15 -12.23 12.83 -36.30
C ARG A 15 -12.31 13.29 -34.85
N MET A 16 -11.63 12.62 -33.91
CA MET A 16 -11.63 13.03 -32.49
C MET A 16 -10.21 13.29 -31.94
N THR A 17 -9.44 14.20 -32.55
CA THR A 17 -8.14 14.65 -32.00
C THR A 17 -7.92 16.17 -32.11
N LYS A 18 -8.97 16.98 -32.00
CA LYS A 18 -8.82 18.43 -31.76
C LYS A 18 -9.82 18.92 -30.70
N ALA A 19 -9.51 18.63 -29.43
CA ALA A 19 -10.11 19.34 -28.30
C ALA A 19 -9.29 20.62 -28.01
N PRO A 20 -9.90 21.80 -27.84
CA PRO A 20 -9.18 23.05 -27.62
C PRO A 20 -8.66 23.14 -26.17
N ARG A 21 -7.38 22.83 -25.97
CA ARG A 21 -6.69 22.86 -24.66
C ARG A 21 -6.34 24.26 -24.13
N ALA A 22 -6.82 25.34 -24.75
CA ALA A 22 -6.36 26.69 -24.44
C ALA A 22 -7.22 27.45 -23.40
N GLN A 23 -8.50 27.10 -23.22
CA GLN A 23 -9.42 27.90 -22.39
C GLN A 23 -9.46 27.50 -20.89
N GLY A 24 -9.20 26.24 -20.53
CA GLY A 24 -9.26 25.77 -19.13
C GLY A 24 -8.16 26.32 -18.21
N ARG A 25 -6.97 26.62 -18.74
CA ARG A 25 -5.82 27.11 -17.95
C ARG A 25 -6.01 28.53 -17.42
N LYS A 26 -6.73 29.40 -18.14
CA LYS A 26 -6.94 30.80 -17.73
C LYS A 26 -7.94 30.90 -16.56
N LEU A 27 -8.91 30.00 -16.48
CA LEU A 27 -9.92 29.99 -15.43
C LEU A 27 -9.36 29.50 -14.08
N VAL A 28 -8.51 28.46 -14.09
CA VAL A 28 -7.87 27.94 -12.85
C VAL A 28 -6.90 28.95 -12.25
N LYS A 29 -6.13 29.67 -13.08
CA LYS A 29 -5.20 30.70 -12.58
C LYS A 29 -5.95 31.89 -11.94
N SER A 30 -7.06 32.32 -12.54
CA SER A 30 -7.89 33.40 -11.99
C SER A 30 -8.58 33.06 -10.67
N LEU A 31 -8.81 31.77 -10.38
CA LEU A 31 -9.44 31.32 -9.14
C LEU A 31 -8.45 31.12 -7.99
N MET A 32 -7.17 30.86 -8.28
CA MET A 32 -6.13 30.74 -7.25
C MET A 32 -5.61 32.09 -6.75
N ASP A 33 -5.51 33.10 -7.63
CA ASP A 33 -5.00 34.44 -7.25
C ASP A 33 -5.96 35.21 -6.31
N LYS A 34 -7.29 34.98 -6.42
CA LYS A 34 -8.28 35.66 -5.57
C LYS A 34 -8.34 35.11 -4.14
N THR A 35 -8.00 33.84 -3.94
CA THR A 35 -8.10 33.18 -2.62
C THR A 35 -6.90 33.49 -1.73
N VAL A 36 -5.71 33.67 -2.31
CA VAL A 36 -4.49 34.03 -1.54
C VAL A 36 -4.53 35.49 -1.07
N HIS A 37 -5.07 36.41 -1.88
CA HIS A 37 -5.19 37.81 -1.48
C HIS A 37 -6.22 38.03 -0.36
N THR A 38 -7.28 37.23 -0.30
CA THR A 38 -8.37 37.39 0.68
C THR A 38 -8.01 36.86 2.07
N MET A 39 -7.01 35.96 2.20
CA MET A 39 -6.57 35.45 3.51
C MET A 39 -5.45 36.29 4.18
N LEU A 40 -4.94 37.32 3.51
CA LEU A 40 -3.86 38.18 4.03
C LEU A 40 -4.36 39.52 4.62
N THR A 41 -5.67 39.78 4.62
CA THR A 41 -6.27 41.04 5.08
C THR A 41 -7.33 40.86 6.19
N SER A 42 -7.23 39.81 7.01
CA SER A 42 -7.88 39.81 8.34
C SER A 42 -6.86 40.29 9.39
N THR A 43 -6.79 41.61 9.50
CA THR A 43 -6.09 42.37 10.53
C THR A 43 -6.51 41.95 11.94
N LEU A 44 -5.58 41.34 12.68
CA LEU A 44 -5.53 41.39 14.14
C LEU A 44 -4.72 42.62 14.55
N PRO A 45 -5.27 43.58 15.31
CA PRO A 45 -4.49 44.70 15.82
C PRO A 45 -3.69 44.25 17.05
N GLY A 46 -2.38 44.54 17.07
CA GLY A 46 -1.71 44.83 18.35
C GLY A 46 -0.54 43.96 18.83
N LEU A 47 0.12 43.14 18.02
CA LEU A 47 1.39 42.50 18.44
C LEU A 47 2.61 43.20 17.82
N LYS A 48 3.27 44.05 18.62
CA LYS A 48 4.58 44.64 18.29
C LYS A 48 5.66 43.56 18.35
N VAL A 49 6.04 43.02 17.20
CA VAL A 49 7.21 42.14 17.08
C VAL A 49 8.47 43.02 17.02
N LYS A 50 9.29 42.99 18.07
CA LYS A 50 10.65 43.55 18.04
C LYS A 50 11.52 42.69 17.11
N LYS A 51 12.07 43.28 16.06
CA LYS A 51 13.09 42.63 15.22
C LYS A 51 14.38 42.50 16.03
N VAL A 52 14.70 41.28 16.46
CA VAL A 52 16.01 40.96 17.03
C VAL A 52 16.95 40.59 15.88
N PRO A 53 18.15 41.19 15.77
CA PRO A 53 19.09 40.83 14.72
C PRO A 53 19.66 39.44 15.00
N LEU A 54 19.37 38.49 14.11
CA LEU A 54 20.01 37.17 14.09
C LEU A 54 21.49 37.34 13.72
N LYS A 55 22.35 37.40 14.75
CA LYS A 55 23.79 37.22 14.58
C LYS A 55 24.02 35.81 14.01
N ARG A 56 24.53 35.74 12.78
CA ARG A 56 24.84 34.49 12.08
C ARG A 56 25.98 33.76 12.81
N LEU A 57 25.63 32.86 13.72
CA LEU A 57 26.59 31.91 14.29
C LEU A 57 26.98 30.92 13.20
N ARG A 58 28.19 31.11 12.67
CA ARG A 58 28.82 30.24 11.66
C ARG A 58 29.27 28.97 12.37
N GLN A 59 28.39 27.97 12.46
CA GLN A 59 28.75 26.66 12.98
C GLN A 59 29.60 25.91 11.93
N LYS A 60 30.82 25.56 12.31
CA LYS A 60 31.75 24.77 11.49
C LYS A 60 31.34 23.30 11.62
N THR A 61 30.61 22.78 10.66
CA THR A 61 30.30 21.34 10.57
C THR A 61 31.58 20.55 10.27
N PRO A 62 31.93 19.52 11.05
CA PRO A 62 32.90 18.52 10.60
C PRO A 62 32.32 17.78 9.38
N GLY A 63 33.17 17.52 8.39
CA GLY A 63 32.76 16.87 7.14
C GLY A 63 32.10 15.52 7.39
N ALA A 64 30.94 15.31 6.79
CA ALA A 64 30.25 14.02 6.80
C ALA A 64 31.17 12.95 6.18
N PRO A 65 31.32 11.76 6.80
CA PRO A 65 32.00 10.66 6.15
C PRO A 65 31.19 10.20 4.94
N LYS A 66 31.87 10.00 3.82
CA LYS A 66 31.33 9.46 2.58
C LYS A 66 30.58 8.15 2.86
N PRO A 67 29.33 7.95 2.37
CA PRO A 67 28.65 6.69 2.54
C PRO A 67 29.45 5.59 1.85
N ALA A 68 29.84 4.56 2.62
CA ALA A 68 30.42 3.35 2.07
C ALA A 68 29.42 2.72 1.08
N PRO A 69 29.89 2.14 -0.04
CA PRO A 69 28.98 1.44 -0.95
C PRO A 69 28.28 0.34 -0.18
N ALA A 70 26.95 0.30 -0.28
CA ALA A 70 26.14 -0.77 0.26
C ALA A 70 26.66 -2.09 -0.29
N GLY A 71 27.39 -2.85 0.53
CA GLY A 71 27.81 -4.20 0.20
C GLY A 71 26.55 -4.99 -0.07
N ALA A 72 26.37 -5.42 -1.32
CA ALA A 72 25.36 -6.38 -1.67
C ALA A 72 25.62 -7.63 -0.84
N VAL A 73 24.84 -7.83 0.23
CA VAL A 73 24.77 -9.12 0.91
C VAL A 73 24.27 -10.08 -0.16
N LYS A 74 25.19 -10.89 -0.67
CA LYS A 74 24.91 -11.91 -1.66
C LYS A 74 23.86 -12.83 -1.04
N LEU A 75 22.62 -12.74 -1.52
CA LEU A 75 21.52 -13.60 -1.11
C LEU A 75 22.00 -15.03 -1.38
N THR A 76 22.43 -15.74 -0.34
CA THR A 76 22.78 -17.14 -0.46
C THR A 76 21.51 -17.84 -0.93
N LYS A 77 21.58 -18.37 -2.15
CA LYS A 77 20.56 -19.13 -2.86
C LYS A 77 19.64 -19.83 -1.85
N SER A 78 18.40 -19.35 -1.76
CA SER A 78 17.39 -19.91 -0.87
C SER A 78 17.36 -21.42 -1.13
N ILE A 79 17.75 -22.21 -0.12
CA ILE A 79 17.39 -23.61 -0.08
C ILE A 79 15.88 -23.59 0.13
N GLU A 80 15.12 -23.61 -0.95
CA GLU A 80 13.68 -23.84 -0.86
C GLU A 80 13.52 -25.22 -0.20
N PRO A 81 12.92 -25.31 1.00
CA PRO A 81 12.76 -26.59 1.66
C PRO A 81 11.92 -27.48 0.76
N THR A 82 12.51 -28.58 0.29
CA THR A 82 11.85 -29.59 -0.54
C THR A 82 10.68 -30.18 0.28
N GLY A 83 9.50 -29.59 0.17
CA GLY A 83 8.28 -30.03 0.85
C GLY A 83 7.50 -28.96 1.62
N ALA A 84 8.01 -27.74 1.78
CA ALA A 84 7.22 -26.64 2.34
C ALA A 84 6.22 -26.12 1.29
N VAL A 85 5.02 -25.71 1.73
CA VAL A 85 3.97 -25.20 0.84
C VAL A 85 3.80 -23.70 1.06
N TRP A 86 3.93 -22.94 -0.03
CA TRP A 86 3.57 -21.52 -0.08
C TRP A 86 2.30 -21.34 -0.91
N LYS A 87 1.15 -21.25 -0.23
CA LYS A 87 -0.17 -21.20 -0.89
C LYS A 87 -0.71 -19.78 -0.91
N LYS A 88 -1.04 -19.28 -2.10
CA LYS A 88 -1.85 -18.06 -2.27
C LYS A 88 -3.33 -18.44 -2.40
N ALA A 89 -4.20 -17.85 -1.60
CA ALA A 89 -5.63 -18.11 -1.66
C ALA A 89 -6.43 -16.90 -1.15
N TYR A 90 -7.76 -17.02 -1.15
CA TYR A 90 -8.65 -15.99 -0.66
C TYR A 90 -9.54 -16.55 0.44
N PHE A 91 -9.71 -15.79 1.50
CA PHE A 91 -10.77 -16.02 2.49
C PHE A 91 -11.99 -15.20 2.08
N ALA A 92 -13.16 -15.74 2.33
CA ALA A 92 -14.44 -15.08 2.09
C ALA A 92 -15.35 -15.46 3.25
N ALA A 93 -15.69 -14.49 4.11
CA ALA A 93 -16.72 -14.69 5.11
C ALA A 93 -18.02 -15.18 4.45
N THR A 94 -18.57 -16.27 4.97
CA THR A 94 -19.91 -16.75 4.61
C THR A 94 -20.92 -15.66 4.98
N GLN A 95 -21.70 -15.24 3.99
CA GLN A 95 -22.54 -14.05 3.98
C GLN A 95 -23.33 -13.83 5.29
N THR A 96 -23.16 -12.66 5.91
CA THR A 96 -24.21 -12.06 6.74
C THR A 96 -25.40 -11.73 5.83
N THR A 97 -26.60 -12.03 6.29
CA THR A 97 -27.90 -12.10 5.58
C THR A 97 -28.43 -10.78 4.98
N GLN A 98 -27.61 -9.98 4.31
CA GLN A 98 -28.05 -8.81 3.54
C GLN A 98 -27.23 -8.67 2.26
N ILE A 99 -27.84 -8.04 1.24
CA ILE A 99 -27.35 -7.82 -0.13
C ILE A 99 -26.03 -7.02 -0.12
N ALA A 100 -24.95 -7.67 0.30
CA ALA A 100 -23.60 -7.12 0.35
C ALA A 100 -22.71 -8.03 -0.48
N ILE A 101 -21.93 -7.43 -1.39
CA ILE A 101 -20.91 -8.17 -2.14
C ILE A 101 -19.97 -8.81 -1.11
N PRO A 102 -19.81 -10.15 -1.10
CA PRO A 102 -18.95 -10.80 -0.13
C PRO A 102 -17.53 -10.29 -0.34
N ARG A 103 -17.02 -9.59 0.67
CA ARG A 103 -15.65 -9.10 0.65
C ARG A 103 -14.71 -10.29 0.81
N ARG A 104 -13.69 -10.35 -0.04
CA ARG A 104 -12.68 -11.39 -0.05
C ARG A 104 -11.35 -10.83 0.46
N MET A 105 -10.70 -11.53 1.36
CA MET A 105 -9.36 -11.21 1.84
C MET A 105 -8.35 -12.10 1.11
N LEU A 106 -7.41 -11.49 0.39
CA LEU A 106 -6.28 -12.24 -0.18
C LEU A 106 -5.33 -12.63 0.96
N TYR A 107 -4.77 -13.83 0.93
CA TYR A 107 -3.75 -14.24 1.88
C TYR A 107 -2.70 -15.16 1.25
N TRP A 108 -1.59 -15.29 1.95
CA TRP A 108 -0.62 -16.36 1.75
C TRP A 108 -0.53 -17.24 2.99
N LEU A 109 -0.34 -18.54 2.79
CA LEU A 109 -0.20 -19.52 3.84
C LEU A 109 1.10 -20.28 3.64
N TYR A 110 1.99 -20.22 4.62
CA TYR A 110 3.16 -21.08 4.72
C TYR A 110 2.81 -22.30 5.55
N ILE A 111 3.01 -23.48 4.97
CA ILE A 111 2.91 -24.77 5.68
C ILE A 111 4.33 -25.38 5.67
N PRO A 112 4.91 -25.67 6.84
CA PRO A 112 6.26 -26.23 6.91
C PRO A 112 6.36 -27.63 6.29
N SER A 113 7.56 -28.03 5.87
CA SER A 113 7.77 -29.35 5.27
C SER A 113 7.60 -30.47 6.29
N GLY A 114 7.23 -31.67 5.83
CA GLY A 114 7.09 -32.86 6.69
C GLY A 114 5.89 -32.86 7.64
N VAL A 115 5.05 -31.81 7.61
CA VAL A 115 3.91 -31.65 8.54
C VAL A 115 2.54 -31.64 7.84
N ALA A 116 2.49 -31.55 6.50
CA ALA A 116 1.24 -31.54 5.74
C ALA A 116 0.36 -32.81 5.93
N ALA A 117 0.93 -33.91 6.44
CA ALA A 117 0.24 -35.16 6.75
C ALA A 117 -0.09 -35.35 8.24
N ARG A 118 0.30 -34.42 9.13
CA ARG A 118 0.05 -34.52 10.57
C ARG A 118 -1.07 -33.56 10.99
N ALA A 119 -1.88 -34.03 11.95
CA ALA A 119 -3.05 -33.39 12.56
C ALA A 119 -2.78 -31.94 13.06
N PRO A 120 -3.80 -31.19 13.53
CA PRO A 120 -3.89 -29.74 13.34
C PRO A 120 -2.63 -28.97 13.77
N LEU A 121 -2.09 -28.20 12.83
CA LEU A 121 -0.93 -27.34 13.03
C LEU A 121 -1.33 -26.07 13.80
N PRO A 122 -0.54 -25.63 14.80
CA PRO A 122 -0.66 -24.28 15.32
C PRO A 122 -0.55 -23.26 14.19
N LEU A 123 -1.37 -22.20 14.23
CA LEU A 123 -1.39 -21.15 13.23
C LEU A 123 -0.94 -19.82 13.83
N VAL A 124 0.08 -19.21 13.23
CA VAL A 124 0.47 -17.83 13.53
C VAL A 124 -0.04 -16.93 12.41
N VAL A 125 -0.71 -15.83 12.75
CA VAL A 125 -1.15 -14.81 11.80
C VAL A 125 -0.18 -13.63 11.84
N MET A 126 0.41 -13.30 10.70
CA MET A 126 1.38 -12.22 10.54
C MET A 126 0.80 -11.09 9.70
N LEU A 127 0.55 -9.94 10.32
CA LEU A 127 0.01 -8.76 9.65
C LEU A 127 1.14 -7.85 9.18
N HIS A 128 1.07 -7.42 7.92
CA HIS A 128 2.00 -6.43 7.38
C HIS A 128 1.64 -5.00 7.83
N GLY A 129 2.61 -4.09 7.82
CA GLY A 129 2.37 -2.67 8.06
C GLY A 129 1.81 -1.93 6.84
N CYS A 130 1.52 -0.63 7.01
CA CYS A 130 1.13 0.24 5.90
C CYS A 130 2.18 0.22 4.78
N LYS A 131 1.71 0.23 3.53
CA LYS A 131 2.49 0.15 2.29
C LYS A 131 3.29 -1.13 2.09
N GLN A 132 3.31 -2.05 3.06
CA GLN A 132 3.89 -3.37 2.88
C GLN A 132 2.88 -4.33 2.25
N THR A 133 3.36 -5.49 1.84
CA THR A 133 2.58 -6.62 1.36
C THR A 133 2.81 -7.84 2.25
N ALA A 134 1.92 -8.84 2.16
CA ALA A 134 2.09 -10.15 2.78
C ALA A 134 3.46 -10.80 2.47
N CYS A 135 3.93 -10.71 1.23
CA CYS A 135 5.25 -11.23 0.87
C CYS A 135 6.39 -10.43 1.54
N ASP A 136 6.29 -9.11 1.60
CA ASP A 136 7.32 -8.26 2.22
C ASP A 136 7.53 -8.62 3.69
N ILE A 137 6.43 -8.78 4.45
CA ILE A 137 6.52 -9.13 5.87
C ILE A 137 6.98 -10.59 6.06
N ALA A 138 6.62 -11.52 5.17
CA ALA A 138 7.11 -12.89 5.20
C ALA A 138 8.64 -12.94 5.01
N THR A 139 9.16 -12.20 4.03
CA THR A 139 10.61 -12.07 3.79
C THR A 139 11.32 -11.37 4.95
N ALA A 140 10.80 -10.22 5.40
CA ALA A 140 11.45 -9.41 6.43
C ALA A 140 11.48 -10.08 7.81
N SER A 141 10.38 -10.74 8.21
CA SER A 141 10.27 -11.39 9.51
C SER A 141 11.04 -12.70 9.62
N ARG A 142 11.29 -13.37 8.47
CA ARG A 142 11.81 -14.74 8.41
C ARG A 142 10.98 -15.75 9.21
N MET A 143 9.68 -15.47 9.41
CA MET A 143 8.79 -16.31 10.20
C MET A 143 8.60 -17.70 9.57
N ASN A 144 8.67 -17.82 8.24
CA ASN A 144 8.66 -19.12 7.55
C ASN A 144 9.82 -20.03 7.99
N ALA A 145 11.02 -19.49 8.17
CA ALA A 145 12.16 -20.26 8.64
C ALA A 145 11.99 -20.73 10.09
N LEU A 146 11.33 -19.93 10.94
CA LEU A 146 11.01 -20.34 12.31
C LEU A 146 9.92 -21.41 12.33
N ALA A 147 8.87 -21.22 11.52
CA ALA A 147 7.80 -22.19 11.29
C ALA A 147 8.34 -23.55 10.87
N GLU A 148 9.32 -23.58 9.96
CA GLU A 148 9.99 -24.79 9.51
C GLU A 148 10.66 -25.54 10.67
N ARG A 149 11.37 -24.82 11.54
CA ARG A 149 12.09 -25.42 12.67
C ARG A 149 11.20 -25.84 13.83
N LYS A 150 10.02 -25.22 13.96
CA LYS A 150 9.16 -25.34 15.15
C LYS A 150 7.82 -26.03 14.87
N GLY A 151 7.50 -26.29 13.61
CA GLY A 151 6.31 -27.04 13.22
C GLY A 151 5.00 -26.28 13.40
N PHE A 152 4.92 -25.03 12.93
CA PHE A 152 3.66 -24.26 12.88
C PHE A 152 3.43 -23.65 11.51
N ALA A 153 2.17 -23.42 11.14
CA ALA A 153 1.80 -22.74 9.91
C ALA A 153 1.78 -21.21 10.11
N VAL A 154 1.97 -20.46 9.03
CA VAL A 154 1.94 -18.98 9.07
C VAL A 154 0.98 -18.44 8.03
N LEU A 155 -0.04 -17.72 8.47
CA LEU A 155 -0.97 -17.01 7.60
C LEU A 155 -0.54 -15.54 7.47
N TYR A 156 -0.50 -15.05 6.25
CA TYR A 156 -0.19 -13.65 5.91
C TYR A 156 -1.37 -13.04 5.14
N PRO A 157 -2.37 -12.46 5.86
CA PRO A 157 -3.42 -11.67 5.24
C PRO A 157 -2.85 -10.47 4.46
N HIS A 158 -3.49 -10.11 3.35
CA HIS A 158 -3.06 -9.03 2.47
C HIS A 158 -4.17 -8.00 2.29
N GLN A 159 -3.96 -6.79 2.83
CA GLN A 159 -4.89 -5.69 2.63
C GLN A 159 -4.76 -5.12 1.22
N SER A 160 -5.88 -5.02 0.50
CA SER A 160 -5.90 -4.48 -0.86
C SER A 160 -5.79 -2.97 -0.88
N SER A 161 -5.14 -2.42 -1.91
CA SER A 161 -5.13 -0.97 -2.14
C SER A 161 -6.52 -0.39 -2.42
N ALA A 162 -7.47 -1.24 -2.85
CA ALA A 162 -8.86 -0.85 -3.02
C ALA A 162 -9.61 -0.68 -1.69
N ALA A 163 -9.16 -1.34 -0.63
CA ALA A 163 -9.70 -1.18 0.71
C ALA A 163 -9.08 0.04 1.42
N ASP A 164 -7.78 0.25 1.24
CA ASP A 164 -7.04 1.39 1.75
C ASP A 164 -5.89 1.72 0.80
N SER A 165 -5.75 2.97 0.35
CA SER A 165 -4.72 3.35 -0.64
C SER A 165 -3.28 3.10 -0.15
N HIS A 166 -3.07 3.09 1.17
CA HIS A 166 -1.81 2.74 1.80
C HIS A 166 -1.76 1.29 2.29
N ARG A 167 -2.76 0.44 1.97
CA ARG A 167 -2.91 -0.94 2.46
C ARG A 167 -2.85 -1.02 4.00
N CYS A 168 -3.26 0.04 4.70
CA CYS A 168 -3.30 0.01 6.15
C CYS A 168 -4.49 -0.80 6.66
N TRP A 169 -4.29 -1.50 7.78
CA TRP A 169 -5.39 -2.10 8.54
C TRP A 169 -6.18 -1.01 9.27
N HIS A 170 -7.51 -1.10 9.27
CA HIS A 170 -8.37 -0.11 9.92
C HIS A 170 -8.65 -0.40 11.40
N TRP A 171 -7.63 -0.81 12.17
CA TRP A 171 -7.75 -1.16 13.60
C TRP A 171 -8.32 -0.04 14.48
N TYR A 172 -8.17 1.21 14.06
CA TYR A 172 -8.65 2.40 14.77
C TYR A 172 -10.14 2.69 14.55
N LYS A 173 -10.80 2.03 13.58
CA LYS A 173 -12.25 2.24 13.35
C LYS A 173 -13.05 1.52 14.43
N ARG A 174 -14.16 2.15 14.87
CA ARG A 174 -15.10 1.54 15.84
C ARG A 174 -15.65 0.20 15.37
N SER A 175 -15.88 0.02 14.06
CA SER A 175 -16.31 -1.26 13.49
C SER A 175 -15.27 -2.36 13.74
N ALA A 176 -13.99 -2.10 13.45
CA ALA A 176 -12.91 -3.06 13.74
C ALA A 176 -12.80 -3.40 15.23
N GLN A 177 -13.00 -2.43 16.12
CA GLN A 177 -13.02 -2.66 17.57
C GLN A 177 -14.20 -3.52 18.04
N ARG A 178 -15.29 -3.59 17.25
CA ARG A 178 -16.45 -4.46 17.50
C ARG A 178 -16.35 -5.81 16.78
N GLY A 179 -15.20 -6.11 16.16
CA GLY A 179 -15.00 -7.33 15.40
C GLY A 179 -15.59 -7.30 13.99
N GLU A 180 -15.96 -6.12 13.48
CA GLU A 180 -16.47 -5.91 12.13
C GLU A 180 -15.37 -5.40 11.17
N GLY A 181 -15.75 -4.97 9.96
CA GLY A 181 -14.81 -4.41 9.00
C GLY A 181 -13.78 -5.46 8.58
N ASP A 182 -12.49 -5.10 8.56
CA ASP A 182 -11.39 -6.00 8.19
C ASP A 182 -11.29 -7.28 9.05
N VAL A 183 -11.89 -7.26 10.25
CA VAL A 183 -11.88 -8.39 11.20
C VAL A 183 -12.96 -9.43 10.88
N ALA A 184 -14.10 -9.00 10.33
CA ALA A 184 -15.21 -9.88 9.96
C ALA A 184 -15.10 -10.45 8.55
N LEU A 185 -14.00 -10.16 7.83
CA LEU A 185 -13.77 -10.59 6.45
C LEU A 185 -13.24 -12.00 6.33
#